data_AF-A0A8C5YR62-F1
#
_entry.id   AF-A0A8C5YR62-F1
#
_cell.length_a   1.000
_cell.length_b   1.000
_cell.length_c   1.000
_cell.angle_alpha   90.00
_cell.angle_beta   90.00
_cell.angle_gamma   90.00
#
_symmetry.space_group_name_H-M   'P 1'
#
loop_
_entity.id
_entity.type
_entity.pdbx_description
1 polymer ?
#
loop_
_entity_poly.entity_id
_entity_poly.type
_entity_poly.pdbx_seq_one_letter_code
_entity_poly.pdbx_strand_id
1 'polypeptide(L)'
;MGCTVSTQTIGDESDPFLQNKRANDVIEQSLQLEKQRDKNEIKLLLLGAGESGKSTVLKQLKLLHQGGFSHQERLQYDADRNNSSRINLQD
;
A
#
# COMPACT_ATOMS: atom_id res chain seq x y z
N MET A 1 -6.54 -38.75 -34.23
CA MET A 1 -6.24 -38.47 -32.81
C MET A 1 -7.33 -37.55 -32.30
N GLY A 2 -8.22 -38.08 -31.47
CA GLY A 2 -9.48 -37.44 -31.11
C GLY A 2 -9.35 -36.50 -29.92
N CYS A 3 -10.09 -35.39 -29.97
CA CYS A 3 -10.54 -34.69 -28.78
C CYS A 3 -12.07 -34.69 -28.85
N THR A 4 -12.69 -35.62 -28.12
CA THR A 4 -14.13 -35.62 -27.89
C THR A 4 -14.45 -34.51 -26.89
N VAL A 5 -15.36 -33.61 -27.28
CA VAL A 5 -15.95 -32.61 -26.40
C VAL A 5 -16.76 -33.33 -25.32
N SER A 6 -16.38 -33.16 -24.06
CA SER A 6 -17.12 -33.72 -22.94
C SER A 6 -18.37 -32.89 -22.65
N THR A 7 -19.47 -33.62 -22.57
CA THR A 7 -20.85 -33.27 -22.27
C THR A 7 -21.01 -32.18 -21.21
N GLN A 8 -21.94 -31.26 -21.49
CA GLN A 8 -22.53 -30.36 -20.49
C GLN A 8 -23.18 -31.20 -19.38
N THR A 9 -22.53 -31.34 -18.23
CA THR A 9 -23.21 -31.78 -17.00
C THR A 9 -23.72 -30.53 -16.29
N ILE A 10 -25.03 -30.37 -16.38
CA ILE A 10 -25.82 -29.46 -15.56
C ILE A 10 -25.71 -29.99 -14.12
N GLY A 11 -24.85 -29.36 -13.32
CA GLY A 11 -24.76 -29.58 -11.88
C GLY A 11 -23.39 -30.05 -11.42
N ASP A 12 -22.51 -29.12 -11.08
CA ASP A 12 -21.40 -29.30 -10.12
C ASP A 12 -20.89 -27.91 -9.68
N GLU A 13 -21.69 -27.22 -8.86
CA GLU A 13 -21.28 -26.00 -8.15
C GLU A 13 -20.40 -26.30 -6.91
N SER A 14 -19.97 -27.55 -6.73
CA SER A 14 -19.26 -28.01 -5.53
C SER A 14 -18.07 -28.93 -5.83
N ASP A 15 -17.37 -28.72 -6.95
CA ASP A 15 -16.07 -29.37 -7.19
C ASP A 15 -14.94 -28.56 -6.53
N PRO A 16 -14.25 -29.08 -5.50
CA PRO A 16 -13.19 -28.36 -4.80
C PRO A 16 -12.05 -27.89 -5.72
N PHE A 17 -11.84 -28.59 -6.83
CA PHE A 17 -10.84 -28.25 -7.83
C PHE A 17 -11.19 -26.96 -8.59
N LEU A 18 -12.45 -26.79 -9.01
CA LEU A 18 -12.91 -25.57 -9.68
C LEU A 18 -12.85 -24.36 -8.74
N GLN A 19 -13.18 -24.55 -7.47
CA GLN A 19 -13.13 -23.47 -6.47
C GLN A 19 -11.69 -23.02 -6.19
N ASN A 20 -10.75 -23.97 -6.04
CA ASN A 20 -9.33 -23.65 -5.92
C ASN A 20 -8.79 -22.95 -7.16
N LYS A 21 -9.21 -23.37 -8.36
CA LYS A 21 -8.82 -22.69 -9.60
C LYS A 21 -9.33 -21.25 -9.64
N ARG A 22 -10.61 -21.02 -9.35
CA ARG A 22 -11.19 -19.65 -9.26
C ARG A 22 -10.47 -18.79 -8.23
N ALA A 23 -10.14 -19.34 -7.06
CA ALA A 23 -9.40 -18.61 -6.03
C ALA A 23 -7.98 -18.23 -6.51
N ASN A 24 -7.26 -19.16 -7.15
CA ASN A 24 -5.95 -18.88 -7.74
C ASN A 24 -6.03 -17.82 -8.84
N ASP A 25 -7.03 -17.90 -9.72
CA ASP A 25 -7.23 -16.94 -10.81
C ASP A 25 -7.45 -15.51 -10.26
N VAL A 26 -8.21 -15.36 -9.17
CA VAL A 26 -8.44 -14.06 -8.51
C VAL A 26 -7.16 -13.51 -7.88
N ILE A 27 -6.34 -14.38 -7.26
CA ILE A 27 -5.05 -13.98 -6.68
C ILE A 27 -4.10 -13.53 -7.79
N GLU A 28 -4.01 -14.29 -8.89
CA GLU A 28 -3.17 -13.97 -10.04
C GLU A 28 -3.58 -12.61 -10.67
N GLN A 29 -4.89 -12.35 -10.81
CA GLN A 29 -5.39 -11.06 -11.29
C GLN A 29 -4.99 -9.92 -10.35
N SER A 30 -5.09 -10.12 -9.04
CA SER A 30 -4.71 -9.11 -8.05
C SER A 30 -3.22 -8.79 -8.11
N LEU A 31 -2.37 -9.83 -8.20
CA LEU A 31 -0.92 -9.69 -8.36
C LEU A 31 -0.55 -8.96 -9.66
N GLN A 32 -1.26 -9.24 -10.76
CA GLN A 32 -1.01 -8.54 -12.02
C GLN A 32 -1.38 -7.06 -11.95
N LEU A 33 -2.48 -6.72 -11.27
CA LEU A 33 -2.88 -5.32 -11.04
C LEU A 33 -1.87 -4.58 -10.16
N GLU A 34 -1.41 -5.19 -9.07
CA GLU A 34 -0.36 -4.61 -8.22
C GLU A 34 0.95 -4.43 -8.99
N LYS A 35 1.38 -5.43 -9.76
CA LYS A 35 2.58 -5.32 -10.60
C LYS A 35 2.48 -4.19 -11.62
N GLN A 36 1.29 -3.89 -12.14
CA GLN A 36 1.09 -2.73 -13.01
C GLN A 36 1.14 -1.40 -12.26
N ARG A 37 0.60 -1.34 -11.04
CA ARG A 37 0.73 -0.16 -10.17
C ARG A 37 2.19 0.11 -9.81
N ASP A 38 2.93 -0.91 -9.42
CA ASP A 38 4.34 -0.81 -9.03
C ASP A 38 5.23 -0.32 -10.17
N LYS A 39 4.95 -0.73 -11.42
CA LYS A 39 5.67 -0.24 -12.60
C LYS A 39 5.52 1.27 -12.81
N ASN A 40 4.39 1.83 -12.39
CA ASN A 40 4.09 3.26 -12.51
C ASN A 40 4.47 4.04 -11.23
N GLU A 41 4.97 3.36 -10.19
CA GLU A 41 5.42 4.00 -8.97
C GLU A 41 6.84 4.55 -9.14
N ILE A 42 7.03 5.84 -8.83
CA ILE A 42 8.34 6.48 -8.83
C ILE A 42 8.89 6.47 -7.41
N LYS A 43 10.00 5.76 -7.20
CA LYS A 43 10.70 5.69 -5.91
C LYS A 43 11.81 6.73 -5.86
N LEU A 44 11.76 7.63 -4.88
CA LEU A 44 12.76 8.68 -4.66
C LEU A 44 13.54 8.41 -3.38
N LEU A 45 14.86 8.58 -3.44
CA LEU A 45 15.76 8.52 -2.28
C LEU A 45 16.33 9.90 -2.02
N LEU A 46 16.11 10.45 -0.82
CA LEU A 46 16.73 11.70 -0.39
C LEU A 46 17.98 11.41 0.43
N LEU A 47 19.13 11.91 -0.02
CA LEU A 47 20.43 11.77 0.64
C LEU A 47 20.89 13.12 1.19
N GLY A 48 21.52 13.12 2.37
CA GLY A 48 22.04 14.32 3.01
C GLY A 48 22.39 14.08 4.47
N ALA A 49 23.15 14.99 5.08
CA ALA A 49 23.57 14.92 6.48
C ALA A 49 22.39 14.83 7.47
N GLY A 50 22.64 14.39 8.71
CA GLY A 50 21.67 14.54 9.80
C GLY A 50 21.19 16.00 9.85
N GLU A 51 19.88 16.23 9.99
CA GLU A 51 19.26 17.58 10.10
C GLU A 51 19.18 18.42 8.82
N SER A 52 19.64 17.94 7.66
CA SER A 52 19.50 18.62 6.35
C SER A 52 18.05 18.87 5.85
N GLY A 53 17.03 18.61 6.67
CA GLY A 53 15.64 18.90 6.32
C GLY A 53 14.99 17.90 5.35
N LYS A 54 15.58 16.71 5.14
CA LYS A 54 14.99 15.64 4.29
C LYS A 54 13.53 15.34 4.64
N SER A 55 13.22 15.25 5.95
CA SER A 55 11.87 15.03 6.44
C SER A 55 10.94 16.21 6.15
N THR A 56 11.45 17.44 6.09
CA THR A 56 10.68 18.64 5.74
C THR A 56 10.27 18.60 4.27
N VAL A 57 11.16 18.21 3.36
CA VAL A 57 10.84 18.07 1.93
C VAL A 57 9.72 17.04 1.72
N LEU A 58 9.82 15.88 2.37
CA LEU A 58 8.77 14.86 2.31
C LEU A 58 7.43 15.35 2.88
N LYS A 59 7.44 16.07 4.00
CA LYS A 59 6.24 16.68 4.59
C LYS A 59 5.58 17.67 3.64
N GLN A 60 6.36 18.50 2.94
CA GLN A 60 5.82 19.43 1.94
C GLN A 60 5.27 18.73 0.71
N LEU A 61 5.93 17.67 0.24
CA LEU A 61 5.41 16.87 -0.88
C LEU A 61 4.04 16.26 -0.55
N LYS A 62 3.87 15.75 0.67
CA LYS A 62 2.59 15.23 1.18
C LYS A 62 1.51 16.31 1.23
N LEU A 63 1.84 17.52 1.69
CA LEU A 63 0.92 18.66 1.70
C LEU A 63 0.42 19.01 0.29
N LEU A 64 1.30 18.99 -0.71
CA LEU A 64 0.96 19.36 -2.09
C LEU A 64 0.17 18.26 -2.83
N HIS A 65 0.47 16.98 -2.61
CA HIS A 65 -0.05 15.89 -3.47
C HIS A 65 -1.05 14.95 -2.79
N GLN A 66 -1.10 14.88 -1.46
CA GLN A 66 -1.89 13.87 -0.73
C GLN A 66 -3.01 14.47 0.14
N GLY A 67 -3.38 15.73 -0.10
CA GLY A 67 -4.45 16.41 0.66
C GLY A 67 -4.08 16.75 2.11
N GLY A 68 -2.79 16.72 2.45
CA GLY A 68 -2.26 17.11 3.75
C GLY A 68 -2.22 15.99 4.80
N PHE A 69 -2.25 16.37 6.08
CA PHE A 69 -2.14 15.44 7.22
C PHE A 69 -3.50 15.10 7.81
N SER A 70 -3.69 13.84 8.15
CA SER A 70 -4.89 13.38 8.86
C SER A 70 -5.01 14.03 10.25
N HIS A 71 -6.20 13.96 10.85
CA HIS A 71 -6.42 14.51 12.19
C HIS A 71 -5.53 13.82 13.24
N GLN A 72 -5.38 12.49 13.15
CA GLN A 72 -4.54 11.71 14.05
C GLN A 72 -3.06 12.09 13.94
N GLU A 73 -2.55 12.29 12.72
CA GLU A 73 -1.16 12.74 12.52
C GLU A 73 -0.89 14.12 13.12
N ARG A 74 -1.88 15.03 13.07
CA ARG A 74 -1.77 16.35 13.70
C ARG A 74 -1.72 16.25 15.22
N LEU A 75 -2.61 15.45 15.81
CA LEU A 75 -2.61 15.21 17.26
C LEU A 75 -1.29 14.59 17.74
N GLN A 76 -0.73 13.64 16.98
CA GLN A 76 0.57 13.06 17.28
C GLN A 76 1.67 14.13 17.24
N TYR A 77 1.67 14.97 16.20
CA TYR A 77 2.66 16.05 16.08
C TYR A 77 2.56 17.05 17.25
N ASP A 78 1.36 17.38 17.70
CA ASP A 78 1.15 18.25 18.86
C ASP A 78 1.62 17.57 20.16
N ALA A 79 1.38 16.26 20.32
CA ALA A 79 1.89 15.50 21.46
C ALA A 79 3.42 15.47 21.49
N ASP A 80 4.06 15.24 20.34
CA ASP A 80 5.52 15.23 20.20
C ASP A 80 6.11 16.60 20.55
N ARG A 81 5.49 17.69 20.05
CA ARG A 81 5.88 19.07 20.38
C ARG A 81 5.76 19.35 21.87
N ASN A 82 4.68 18.91 22.50
CA ASN A 82 4.47 19.10 23.93
C ASN A 82 5.50 18.32 24.75
N ASN A 83 5.86 17.11 24.32
CA ASN A 83 6.92 16.32 24.95
C ASN A 83 8.29 17.03 24.84
N SER A 84 8.69 17.47 23.65
CA SER A 84 9.92 18.27 23.47
C SER A 84 9.93 19.55 24.28
N SER A 85 8.79 20.19 24.46
CA SER A 85 8.68 21.39 25.29
C SER A 85 8.93 21.08 26.77
N ARG A 86 8.44 19.94 27.29
CA ARG A 86 8.66 19.54 28.70
C ARG A 86 10.11 19.16 28.99
N ILE A 87 10.79 18.49 28.07
CA ILE A 87 12.19 18.08 28.24
C ILE A 87 13.09 19.31 28.47
N ASN A 88 12.85 20.40 27.71
CA ASN A 88 13.61 21.65 27.85
C ASN A 88 13.31 22.45 29.14
N LEU A 89 12.29 22.10 29.94
CA LEU A 89 11.99 22.75 31.22
C LEU A 89 12.59 21.99 32.43
N GLN A 90 13.23 20.84 32.22
CA GLN A 90 13.79 19.99 33.27
C GLN A 90 15.33 20.00 33.33
N ASP A 91 15.98 20.72 32.42
CA ASP A 91 17.40 21.07 32.41
C ASP A 91 17.61 22.53 32.86
#